data_AF-A0A972HAI2-F1
#
_entry.id   AF-A0A972HAI2-F1
#
_cell.length_a   1.000
_cell.length_b   1.000
_cell.length_c   1.000
_cell.angle_alpha   90.00
_cell.angle_beta   90.00
_cell.angle_gamma   90.00
#
_symmetry.space_group_name_H-M   'P 1'
#
loop_
_entity.id
_entity.type
_entity.pdbx_description
1 polymer ?
#
loop_
_entity_poly.entity_id
_entity_poly.type
_entity_poly.pdbx_seq_one_letter_code
_entity_poly.pdbx_strand_id
1 'polypeptide(L)' 'MASAKIGRNERCPCGSGRKYKRCHGLSDRQT' A
#
# COMPACT_ATOMS: atom_id res chain seq x y z
N MET A 1 -4.35 -0.63 19.94
CA MET A 1 -3.21 -1.27 19.26
C MET A 1 -3.18 -0.78 17.82
N ALA A 2 -2.17 0.01 17.47
CA ALA A 2 -2.10 0.66 16.17
C ALA A 2 -1.75 -0.37 15.08
N SER A 3 -2.73 -0.78 14.28
CA SER A 3 -2.44 -1.38 12.97
C SER A 3 -1.59 -0.35 12.21
N ALA A 4 -0.29 -0.61 12.10
CA ALA A 4 0.63 0.22 11.34
C ALA A 4 0.08 0.29 9.91
N LYS A 5 -0.62 1.39 9.60
CA LYS A 5 -1.17 1.63 8.28
C LYS A 5 0.02 1.78 7.36
N ILE A 6 0.38 0.70 6.67
CA ILE A 6 1.43 0.74 5.65
C ILE A 6 1.16 1.94 4.74
N GLY A 7 2.15 2.82 4.65
CA GLY A 7 2.07 4.02 3.87
C GLY A 7 1.78 3.65 2.43
N ARG A 8 0.82 4.34 1.81
CA ARG A 8 0.44 4.16 0.39
C ARG A 8 1.67 4.20 -0.54
N ASN A 9 2.73 4.95 -0.19
CA ASN A 9 3.95 5.08 -1.00
C ASN A 9 5.03 4.02 -0.69
N GLU A 10 4.89 3.24 0.39
CA GLU A 10 5.86 2.21 0.79
C GLU A 10 5.85 1.00 -0.14
N ARG A 11 6.87 0.15 -0.06
CA ARG A 11 6.91 -1.11 -0.84
C ARG A 11 5.83 -2.07 -0.36
N CYS A 12 5.18 -2.74 -1.30
CA CYS A 12 4.10 -3.66 -0.98
C CYS A 12 4.64 -4.94 -0.32
N PRO A 13 4.05 -5.40 0.81
CA PRO A 13 4.56 -6.55 1.57
C PRO A 13 4.36 -7.88 0.84
N CYS A 14 3.61 -7.91 -0.27
CA CYS A 14 3.43 -9.09 -1.10
C CYS A 14 4.66 -9.47 -1.95
N GLY A 15 5.78 -8.74 -1.84
CA GLY A 15 7.01 -9.05 -2.58
C GLY A 15 7.00 -8.66 -4.06
N SER A 16 5.94 -7.99 -4.55
CA SER A 16 5.84 -7.59 -5.97
C SER A 16 6.82 -6.49 -6.41
N GLY A 17 7.57 -5.88 -5.49
CA GLY A 17 8.43 -4.72 -5.76
C GLY A 17 7.67 -3.43 -6.08
N ARG A 18 6.34 -3.48 -6.17
CA ARG A 18 5.48 -2.31 -6.45
C ARG A 18 5.18 -1.55 -5.15
N LYS A 19 4.85 -0.26 -5.28
CA LYS A 19 4.36 0.55 -4.14
C LYS A 19 3.00 0.03 -3.67
N TYR A 20 2.71 0.10 -2.37
CA TYR A 20 1.48 -0.39 -1.76
C TYR A 20 0.25 0.18 -2.48
N LYS A 21 0.20 1.50 -2.71
CA LYS A 21 -0.89 2.17 -3.46
C LYS A 21 -1.10 1.70 -4.89
N ARG A 22 -0.12 1.02 -5.49
CA ARG A 22 -0.17 0.49 -6.86
C ARG A 22 -0.28 -1.03 -6.89
N CYS A 23 -0.51 -1.67 -5.74
CA CYS A 23 -0.60 -3.11 -5.59
C CYS A 23 -1.77 -3.47 -4.66
N HIS A 24 -1.57 -3.69 -3.36
CA HIS A 24 -2.66 -4.06 -2.44
C HIS A 24 -3.44 -2.86 -1.86
N GLY A 25 -2.87 -1.65 -1.98
CA GLY A 25 -3.49 -0.39 -1.61
C GLY A 25 -4.17 0.33 -2.77
N LEU A 26 -4.71 -0.40 -3.76
CA LEU A 26 -5.44 0.19 -4.91
C LEU A 26 -6.85 0.70 -4.55
N SER A 27 -7.32 0.46 -3.32
CA SER A 27 -8.70 0.74 -2.87
C SER A 27 -9.02 2.22 -2.67
N ASP A 28 -8.10 3.14 -2.96
CA ASP A 28 -8.34 4.58 -2.86
C ASP A 28 -8.14 5.20 -4.23
N ARG A 29 -9.21 5.18 -5.02
CA ARG A 29 -9.38 6.09 -6.17
C ARG A 29 -9.59 7.49 -5.59
N GLN A 30 -8.54 8.09 -5.06
CA GLN A 30 -8.50 9.54 -4.87
C GLN A 30 -8.11 10.12 -6.23
N THR A 31 -9.03 10.89 -6.80
CA THR A 31 -8.87 11.62 -8.07
C THR A 31 -7.63 12.48 -8.06
#